data_AF-A0A7W1LQ72-F1
#
_entry.id   AF-A0A7W1LQ72-F1
#
_cell.length_a   1.000
_cell.length_b   1.000
_cell.length_c   1.000
_cell.angle_alpha   90.00
_cell.angle_beta   90.00
_cell.angle_gamma   90.00
#
_symmetry.space_group_name_H-M   'P 1'
#
loop_
_entity.id
_entity.type
_entity.pdbx_description
1 polymer ?
#
loop_
_entity_poly.entity_id
_entity_poly.type
_entity_poly.pdbx_seq_one_letter_code
_entity_poly.pdbx_strand_id
1 'polypeptide(L)'
;MGGRSMWWALAAVVVLAGLDLLGAYLAKEFSMRPRAAVFAAGLVTFAVLFVVYVKSLSVSDLWVVTFGWVVLIEVGVIVLERFHFGTTISPRKMALACILVVVQVAMMLPDSLFERSYPADEAADPAAIAATTSP
;
A
#
# COMPACT_ATOMS: atom_id res chain seq x y z
N MET A 1 -11.84 -10.81 14.72
CA MET A 1 -12.47 -10.15 13.55
C MET A 1 -12.62 -11.18 12.43
N GLY A 2 -13.86 -11.44 11.99
CA GLY A 2 -14.18 -12.62 11.17
C GLY A 2 -13.70 -12.51 9.72
N GLY A 3 -13.20 -13.61 9.15
CA GLY A 3 -12.58 -13.64 7.82
C GLY A 3 -13.37 -12.99 6.68
N ARG A 4 -14.71 -12.89 6.78
CA ARG A 4 -15.55 -12.17 5.81
C ARG A 4 -15.20 -10.68 5.69
N SER A 5 -14.88 -9.97 6.78
CA SER A 5 -14.53 -8.54 6.72
C SER A 5 -13.18 -8.32 6.03
N MET A 6 -12.25 -9.25 6.21
CA MET A 6 -10.94 -9.21 5.55
C MET A 6 -11.07 -9.34 4.04
N TRP A 7 -11.91 -10.26 3.55
CA TRP A 7 -12.15 -10.42 2.11
C TRP A 7 -12.76 -9.17 1.48
N TRP A 8 -13.66 -8.47 2.18
CA TRP A 8 -14.22 -7.20 1.71
C TRP A 8 -13.18 -6.08 1.67
N ALA A 9 -12.30 -6.00 2.66
CA ALA A 9 -11.19 -5.04 2.67
C ALA A 9 -10.23 -5.29 1.50
N LEU A 10 -9.83 -6.55 1.28
CA LEU A 10 -8.99 -6.93 0.15
C LEU A 10 -9.66 -6.61 -1.20
N ALA A 11 -10.95 -6.93 -1.34
CA ALA A 11 -11.70 -6.60 -2.55
C ALA A 11 -11.76 -5.09 -2.80
N ALA A 12 -12.00 -4.28 -1.75
CA ALA A 12 -12.00 -2.82 -1.86
C ALA A 12 -10.63 -2.29 -2.31
N VAL A 13 -9.54 -2.77 -1.71
CA VAL A 13 -8.17 -2.41 -2.08
C VAL A 13 -7.87 -2.73 -3.55
N VAL A 14 -8.27 -3.93 -4.01
CA VAL A 14 -8.07 -4.34 -5.41
C VAL A 14 -8.89 -3.49 -6.37
N VAL A 15 -10.17 -3.22 -6.06
CA VAL A 15 -11.04 -2.38 -6.89
C VAL A 15 -10.48 -0.95 -6.98
N LEU A 16 -10.02 -0.41 -5.86
CA LEU A 16 -9.43 0.93 -5.82
C LEU A 16 -8.14 1.01 -6.63
N ALA A 17 -7.24 0.05 -6.47
CA ALA A 17 -6.01 -0.02 -7.27
C ALA A 17 -6.32 -0.14 -8.77
N GLY A 18 -7.33 -0.91 -9.15
CA GLY A 18 -7.76 -1.04 -10.54
C GLY A 18 -8.34 0.26 -11.12
N LEU A 19 -9.19 0.95 -10.36
CA LEU A 19 -9.74 2.25 -10.77
C LEU A 19 -8.65 3.31 -10.89
N ASP A 20 -7.70 3.33 -9.96
CA ASP A 20 -6.58 4.27 -9.99
C ASP A 20 -5.69 4.03 -11.21
N LEU A 21 -5.34 2.76 -11.46
CA LEU A 21 -4.56 2.37 -12.63
C LEU A 21 -5.27 2.73 -13.95
N LEU A 22 -6.58 2.54 -14.02
CA LEU A 22 -7.38 2.96 -15.17
C LEU A 22 -7.36 4.49 -15.34
N GLY A 23 -7.48 5.24 -14.25
CA GLY A 23 -7.37 6.70 -14.24
C GLY A 23 -6.01 7.17 -14.75
N ALA A 24 -4.93 6.54 -14.27
CA ALA A 24 -3.57 6.81 -14.72
C ALA A 24 -3.37 6.50 -16.20
N TYR A 25 -3.91 5.37 -16.68
CA TYR A 25 -3.93 5.02 -18.10
C TYR A 25 -4.63 6.10 -18.95
N LEU A 26 -5.85 6.49 -18.56
CA LEU A 26 -6.64 7.49 -19.29
C LEU A 26 -5.96 8.87 -19.29
N ALA A 27 -5.35 9.26 -18.18
CA ALA A 27 -4.57 10.50 -18.09
C ALA A 27 -3.37 10.48 -19.03
N LYS A 28 -2.65 9.34 -19.08
CA LYS A 28 -1.51 9.14 -19.97
C LYS A 28 -1.94 9.14 -21.45
N GLU A 29 -3.02 8.44 -21.80
CA GLU A 29 -3.58 8.44 -23.16
C GLU A 29 -4.04 9.84 -23.57
N PHE A 30 -4.74 10.57 -22.69
CA PHE A 30 -5.15 11.95 -22.96
C PHE A 30 -3.95 12.88 -23.20
N SER A 31 -2.87 12.70 -22.45
CA SER A 31 -1.62 13.47 -22.65
C SER A 31 -0.99 13.21 -24.02
N MET A 32 -1.12 12.01 -24.58
CA MET A 32 -0.56 11.68 -25.90
C MET A 32 -1.52 12.04 -27.03
N ARG A 33 -2.82 11.84 -26.81
CA ARG A 33 -3.89 11.98 -27.80
C ARG A 33 -5.09 12.67 -27.15
N PRO A 34 -5.08 14.01 -27.06
CA PRO A 34 -6.11 14.75 -26.35
C PRO A 34 -7.46 14.59 -27.06
N ARG A 35 -8.41 13.95 -26.36
CA ARG A 35 -9.79 13.75 -26.80
C ARG A 35 -10.72 14.01 -25.63
N ALA A 36 -11.76 14.82 -25.85
CA ALA A 36 -12.72 15.18 -24.80
C ALA A 36 -13.37 13.95 -24.15
N ALA A 37 -13.64 12.90 -24.92
CA ALA A 37 -14.16 11.63 -24.41
C ALA A 37 -13.21 10.94 -23.41
N VAL A 38 -11.89 10.95 -23.66
CA VAL A 38 -10.89 10.35 -22.77
C VAL A 38 -10.77 11.16 -21.48
N PHE A 39 -10.80 12.49 -21.59
CA PHE A 39 -10.84 13.37 -20.42
C PHE A 39 -12.08 13.10 -19.55
N ALA A 40 -13.27 13.05 -20.16
CA ALA A 40 -14.51 12.76 -19.46
C ALA A 40 -14.48 11.38 -18.80
N ALA A 41 -13.97 10.36 -19.50
CA ALA A 41 -13.80 9.02 -18.94
C ALA A 41 -12.85 9.02 -17.73
N GLY A 42 -11.73 9.76 -17.80
CA GLY A 42 -10.80 9.90 -16.69
C GLY A 42 -11.46 10.58 -15.48
N LEU A 43 -12.21 11.65 -15.71
CA LEU A 43 -12.94 12.37 -14.67
C LEU A 43 -13.98 11.47 -13.97
N VAL A 44 -14.77 10.73 -14.75
CA VAL A 44 -15.73 9.76 -14.21
C VAL A 44 -15.02 8.67 -13.42
N THR A 45 -13.89 8.16 -13.91
CA THR A 45 -13.10 7.13 -13.23
C THR A 45 -12.63 7.61 -11.85
N PHE A 46 -12.08 8.82 -11.75
CA PHE A 46 -11.66 9.38 -10.46
C PHE A 46 -12.84 9.69 -9.52
N ALA A 47 -13.99 10.12 -10.06
CA ALA A 47 -15.19 10.30 -9.26
C ALA A 47 -15.68 8.97 -8.66
N VAL A 48 -15.70 7.89 -9.45
CA VAL A 48 -16.05 6.56 -8.96
C VAL A 48 -15.03 6.06 -7.94
N LEU A 49 -13.73 6.24 -8.18
CA LEU A 49 -12.67 5.92 -7.24
C LEU A 49 -12.90 6.60 -5.89
N PHE A 50 -13.19 7.89 -5.89
CA PHE A 50 -13.47 8.64 -4.67
C PHE A 50 -14.67 8.05 -3.89
N VAL A 51 -15.76 7.70 -4.60
CA VAL A 51 -16.93 7.08 -3.97
C VAL A 51 -16.57 5.72 -3.34
N VAL A 52 -15.81 4.88 -4.05
CA VAL A 52 -15.37 3.57 -3.52
C VAL A 52 -14.45 3.78 -2.32
N TYR A 53 -13.57 4.78 -2.34
CA TYR A 53 -12.65 5.08 -1.25
C TYR A 53 -13.41 5.49 0.01
N VAL A 54 -14.37 6.41 -0.10
CA VAL A 54 -15.23 6.80 1.03
C VAL A 54 -15.98 5.59 1.60
N LYS A 55 -16.45 4.68 0.75
CA LYS A 55 -17.11 3.44 1.21
C LYS A 55 -16.13 2.48 1.87
N SER A 56 -14.90 2.38 1.37
CA SER A 56 -13.84 1.53 1.93
C SER A 56 -13.49 1.92 3.37
N LEU A 57 -13.52 3.21 3.71
CA LEU A 57 -13.22 3.69 5.06
C LEU A 57 -14.26 3.26 6.10
N SER A 58 -15.45 2.81 5.68
CA SER A 58 -16.44 2.25 6.61
C SER A 58 -16.12 0.82 7.05
N VAL A 59 -15.22 0.12 6.35
CA VAL A 59 -14.88 -1.29 6.60
C VAL A 59 -13.42 -1.50 6.99
N SER A 60 -12.58 -0.45 6.93
CA SER A 60 -11.13 -0.57 7.16
C SER A 60 -10.51 0.75 7.62
N ASP A 61 -9.39 0.64 8.34
CA ASP A 61 -8.63 1.80 8.78
C ASP A 61 -8.03 2.55 7.58
N LEU A 62 -7.99 3.88 7.71
CA LEU A 62 -7.46 4.79 6.69
C LEU A 62 -6.05 4.38 6.24
N TRP A 63 -5.19 4.05 7.20
CA TRP A 63 -3.81 3.63 6.94
C TRP A 63 -3.77 2.37 6.07
N VAL A 64 -4.52 1.33 6.44
CA VAL A 64 -4.53 0.04 5.73
C VAL A 64 -4.99 0.21 4.28
N VAL A 65 -6.06 0.98 4.05
CA VAL A 65 -6.58 1.23 2.69
C VAL A 65 -5.58 2.02 1.85
N THR A 66 -4.99 3.06 2.45
CA THR A 66 -4.05 3.96 1.76
C THR A 66 -2.81 3.20 1.32
N PHE A 67 -2.12 2.49 2.23
CA PHE A 67 -0.91 1.76 1.87
C PHE A 67 -1.21 0.51 1.05
N GLY A 68 -2.34 -0.15 1.29
CA GLY A 68 -2.73 -1.37 0.59
C GLY A 68 -2.91 -1.17 -0.92
N TRP A 69 -3.61 -0.11 -1.34
CA TRP A 69 -3.78 0.13 -2.77
C TRP A 69 -2.48 0.62 -3.42
N VAL A 70 -1.58 1.31 -2.69
CA VAL A 70 -0.44 2.01 -3.32
C VAL A 70 0.57 0.98 -3.80
N VAL A 71 0.79 -0.06 -3.01
CA VAL A 71 1.61 -1.21 -3.39
C VAL A 71 1.10 -1.85 -4.68
N LEU A 72 -0.21 -2.04 -4.81
CA LEU A 72 -0.80 -2.60 -6.04
C LEU A 72 -0.65 -1.65 -7.24
N ILE A 73 -0.82 -0.35 -7.02
CA ILE A 73 -0.65 0.68 -8.06
C ILE A 73 0.80 0.74 -8.52
N GLU A 74 1.80 0.71 -7.62
CA GLU A 74 3.22 0.72 -7.99
C GLU A 74 3.54 -0.42 -8.97
N VAL A 75 3.09 -1.63 -8.66
CA VAL A 75 3.26 -2.79 -9.53
C VAL A 75 2.50 -2.61 -10.85
N GLY A 76 1.23 -2.16 -10.77
CA GLY A 76 0.37 -1.95 -11.93
C GLY A 76 0.93 -0.92 -12.91
N VAL A 77 1.44 0.21 -12.40
CA VAL A 77 2.04 1.28 -13.20
C VAL A 77 3.34 0.82 -13.86
N ILE A 78 4.18 0.07 -13.14
CA ILE A 78 5.41 -0.52 -13.72
C ILE A 78 5.05 -1.45 -14.88
N VAL A 79 4.07 -2.32 -14.69
CA VAL A 79 3.56 -3.22 -15.74
C VAL A 79 3.00 -2.43 -16.92
N LEU A 80 2.17 -1.42 -16.65
CA LEU A 80 1.55 -0.59 -17.68
C LEU A 80 2.59 0.19 -18.50
N GLU A 81 3.54 0.87 -17.83
CA GLU A 81 4.63 1.60 -18.49
C GLU A 81 5.52 0.66 -19.31
N ARG A 82 5.83 -0.54 -18.80
CA ARG A 82 6.71 -1.48 -19.47
C ARG A 82 6.07 -2.16 -20.69
N PHE A 83 4.82 -2.60 -20.56
CA PHE A 83 4.14 -3.43 -21.56
C PHE A 83 3.25 -2.65 -22.51
N HIS A 84 2.57 -1.60 -22.05
CA HIS A 84 1.65 -0.82 -22.89
C HIS A 84 2.35 0.37 -23.55
N PHE A 85 3.15 1.11 -22.77
CA PHE A 85 3.83 2.32 -23.26
C PHE A 85 5.27 2.05 -23.77
N GLY A 86 5.80 0.84 -23.57
CA GLY A 86 7.11 0.42 -24.07
C GLY A 86 8.30 1.13 -23.39
N THR A 87 8.07 1.78 -22.25
CA THR A 87 9.09 2.55 -21.54
C THR A 87 10.15 1.62 -20.94
N THR A 88 11.41 1.95 -21.15
CA THR A 88 12.53 1.26 -20.50
C THR A 88 12.72 1.82 -19.09
N ILE A 89 12.39 1.00 -18.09
CA ILE A 89 12.59 1.35 -16.69
C ILE A 89 14.02 0.97 -16.31
N SER A 90 14.81 1.93 -15.82
CA SER A 90 16.19 1.64 -15.42
C SER A 90 16.24 0.71 -14.21
N PRO A 91 17.25 -0.18 -14.09
CA PRO A 91 17.38 -1.11 -12.96
C PRO A 91 17.39 -0.39 -11.60
N ARG A 92 18.00 0.80 -11.53
CA ARG A 92 17.98 1.64 -10.33
C ARG A 92 16.57 2.05 -9.91
N LYS A 93 15.72 2.45 -10.85
CA LYS A 93 14.33 2.83 -10.55
C LYS A 93 13.52 1.62 -10.09
N MET A 94 13.75 0.45 -10.68
CA MET A 94 13.12 -0.80 -10.21
C MET A 94 13.55 -1.15 -8.79
N ALA A 95 14.85 -1.05 -8.47
CA ALA A 95 15.34 -1.31 -7.12
C ALA A 95 14.69 -0.38 -6.09
N LEU A 96 14.57 0.91 -6.40
CA LEU A 96 13.90 1.88 -5.52
C LEU A 96 12.41 1.57 -5.34
N ALA A 97 11.70 1.20 -6.41
CA ALA A 97 10.31 0.79 -6.32
C ALA A 97 10.14 -0.47 -5.45
N CYS A 98 11.02 -1.48 -5.62
CA CYS A 98 11.01 -2.67 -4.77
C CYS A 98 11.23 -2.32 -3.29
N ILE A 99 12.17 -1.41 -2.99
CA ILE A 99 12.42 -0.94 -1.62
C ILE A 99 11.17 -0.26 -1.05
N LEU A 100 10.51 0.61 -1.83
CA LEU A 100 9.28 1.27 -1.40
C LEU A 100 8.17 0.27 -1.10
N VAL A 101 7.97 -0.75 -1.95
CA VAL A 101 7.01 -1.83 -1.69
C VAL A 101 7.34 -2.57 -0.39
N VAL A 102 8.61 -2.94 -0.18
CA VAL A 102 9.05 -3.63 1.05
C VAL A 102 8.77 -2.78 2.29
N VAL A 103 9.11 -1.49 2.26
CA VAL A 103 8.87 -0.58 3.38
C VAL A 103 7.38 -0.44 3.66
N GLN A 104 6.55 -0.22 2.64
CA GLN A 104 5.10 -0.09 2.80
C GLN A 104 4.47 -1.36 3.38
N VAL A 105 4.87 -2.54 2.89
CA VAL A 105 4.41 -3.81 3.44
C VAL A 105 4.85 -3.97 4.89
N ALA A 106 6.10 -3.66 5.22
CA ALA A 106 6.61 -3.70 6.59
C ALA A 106 5.81 -2.79 7.54
N MET A 107 5.40 -1.61 7.08
CA MET A 107 4.54 -0.69 7.86
C MET A 107 3.11 -1.21 8.09
N MET A 108 2.68 -2.24 7.36
CA MET A 108 1.39 -2.90 7.56
C MET A 108 1.48 -4.14 8.44
N LEU A 109 2.69 -4.61 8.76
CA LEU A 109 2.90 -5.75 9.64
C LEU A 109 2.63 -5.36 11.11
N PRO A 110 2.13 -6.29 11.94
CA PRO A 110 1.94 -6.04 13.37
C PRO A 110 3.28 -5.79 14.09
N ASP A 111 3.33 -4.80 14.99
CA ASP A 111 4.51 -4.46 15.80
C ASP A 111 5.05 -5.64 16.63
N SER A 112 4.16 -6.57 17.01
CA SER A 112 4.48 -7.80 17.75
C SER A 112 5.52 -8.71 17.05
N LEU A 113 5.72 -8.57 15.74
CA LEU A 113 6.76 -9.29 14.99
C LEU A 113 8.15 -8.71 15.22
N PHE A 114 8.25 -7.43 15.58
CA PHE A 114 9.49 -6.74 15.88
C PHE A 114 9.85 -6.84 17.38
N GLU A 115 8.82 -6.88 18.24
CA GLU A 115 8.97 -6.96 19.70
C GLU A 115 9.47 -8.33 20.19
N ARG A 116 9.18 -9.41 19.45
CA ARG A 116 9.69 -10.77 19.72
C ARG A 116 11.22 -10.88 19.65
N SER A 117 11.91 -9.84 19.18
CA SER A 117 13.38 -9.76 19.08
C SER A 117 14.04 -9.12 20.31
N TYR A 118 13.28 -8.63 21.30
CA TYR A 118 13.81 -8.25 22.60
C TYR A 118 13.58 -9.42 23.57
N PRO A 119 14.61 -10.21 23.94
CA PRO A 119 14.43 -11.24 24.95
C PRO A 119 14.02 -10.56 26.26
N ALA A 120 12.83 -10.92 26.74
CA ALA A 120 12.37 -10.63 28.09
C ALA A 120 13.17 -11.38 29.18
N ASP A 121 14.45 -11.70 28.92
CA ASP A 121 15.39 -12.26 29.89
C ASP A 121 16.24 -11.18 30.58
N GLU A 122 16.20 -9.94 30.11
CA GLU A 122 16.85 -8.79 30.76
C GLU A 122 15.84 -7.80 31.36
N ALA A 123 14.60 -8.25 31.58
CA ALA A 123 13.71 -7.59 32.52
C ALA A 123 14.06 -8.08 33.94
N ALA A 124 15.15 -7.51 34.47
CA ALA A 124 15.47 -7.42 35.89
C ALA A 124 15.06 -8.62 36.74
N ASP A 125 15.98 -9.57 36.95
CA ASP A 125 15.92 -10.38 38.16
C ASP A 125 16.05 -9.42 39.36
N PRO A 126 14.97 -9.19 40.15
CA PRO A 126 15.06 -8.31 41.31
C PRO A 126 16.03 -8.85 42.37
N ALA A 127 16.42 -10.13 42.30
CA ALA A 127 17.42 -10.71 43.19
C ALA A 127 18.87 -10.26 42.87
N ALA A 128 19.19 -9.99 41.60
CA ALA A 128 20.53 -9.55 41.20
C ALA A 128 20.85 -8.11 41.63
N ILE A 129 19.83 -7.25 41.69
CA ILE A 129 19.96 -5.84 42.15
C ILE A 129 20.03 -5.78 43.69
N ALA A 130 19.36 -6.69 44.40
CA ALA A 130 19.43 -6.75 45.86
C ALA A 130 20.80 -7.23 46.39
N ALA A 131 21.49 -8.11 45.66
CA ALA A 131 22.78 -8.67 46.06
C ALA A 131 23.96 -7.69 45.97
N THR A 132 23.81 -6.58 45.24
CA THR A 132 24.86 -5.55 45.06
C THR A 132 24.71 -4.36 46.00
N THR A 133 23.68 -4.33 46.86
CA THR A 133 23.35 -3.18 47.72
C THR A 133 23.38 -3.51 49.23
N SER A 134 24.21 -4.46 49.66
CA SER A 134 24.54 -4.63 51.10
C SER A 134 26.01 -4.29 51.36
N PRO A 135 26.32 -3.48 52.39
CA PRO A 135 27.67 -2.97 52.68
C PRO A 135 28.62 -4.03 53.24
#